data_AF-A0A934R6A3-F1
#
_entry.id   AF-A0A934R6A3-F1
#
_cell.length_a   1.000
_cell.length_b   1.000
_cell.length_c   1.000
_cell.angle_alpha   90.00
_cell.angle_beta   90.00
_cell.angle_gamma   90.00
#
_symmetry.space_group_name_H-M   'P 1'
#
loop_
_entity.id
_entity.type
_entity.pdbx_description
1 polymer ?
#
loop_
_entity_poly.entity_id
_entity_poly.type
_entity_poly.pdbx_seq_one_letter_code
_entity_poly.pdbx_strand_id
1 'polypeptide(L)'
;MKLRPLVILIPLAASIVPSSAASGKVSFGSSPENTSFETETTPAPASNDAATGATFKVITGKADPNSAPVSVLNDGKIPRDEDEPSSNFFFSGSGGRLLVDLGKPIDLATLATYSWHNGSRSAQNYQVYAADGTAKDFVAEPGADVAPEKSGWSLIGKVDTSANKPGQHAAVISPDSGKSLGSFRYVLFDIQPNKESGFNNTFFSEIDITDANGPTLVRIEKPKVIKELFTSKDKKFRYTLDATEAPDLQEWCGKHLIPVLDEWYPKIIEMLPVDGITPSHDITFTLKDSTNLPGHLKGVPAYASGNSVVFNINFMRAEKSGEAIGAGIHEIVHVVQFGGNREQAAERKRVKRPPTWVTEGVADYIRWFLYEPQSKGAEITERNVRRAKYDDSYRVTGNFFDWVIKNHEKDLMRKLNVATHEGYSEELWKEWTGKTLEELGADWKKANFERLGLKE
;
A
#
# COMPACT_ATOMS: atom_id res chain seq x y z
N MET A 1 37.61 9.09 -86.27
CA MET A 1 38.12 8.74 -84.92
C MET A 1 38.10 10.00 -84.06
N LYS A 2 37.07 10.20 -83.24
CA LYS A 2 36.99 11.24 -82.20
C LYS A 2 36.33 10.59 -80.99
N LEU A 3 37.11 10.38 -79.94
CA LEU A 3 36.67 9.74 -78.69
C LEU A 3 35.62 10.62 -78.00
N ARG A 4 34.52 10.00 -77.56
CA ARG A 4 33.57 10.56 -76.59
C ARG A 4 34.14 10.39 -75.18
N PRO A 5 33.98 11.37 -74.27
CA PRO A 5 34.39 11.20 -72.88
C PRO A 5 33.41 10.28 -72.15
N LEU A 6 33.95 9.24 -71.51
CA LEU A 6 33.24 8.36 -70.59
C LEU A 6 33.11 9.10 -69.24
N VAL A 7 31.89 9.51 -68.89
CA VAL A 7 31.57 10.05 -67.56
C VAL A 7 31.35 8.86 -66.62
N ILE A 8 32.29 8.64 -65.72
CA ILE A 8 32.16 7.66 -64.63
C ILE A 8 31.42 8.37 -63.49
N LEU A 9 30.17 7.96 -63.22
CA LEU A 9 29.47 8.32 -61.99
C LEU A 9 30.09 7.52 -60.83
N ILE A 10 30.75 8.23 -59.91
CA ILE A 10 31.16 7.69 -58.61
C ILE A 10 29.94 7.84 -57.67
N PRO A 11 29.46 6.77 -57.00
CA PRO A 11 28.40 6.91 -56.02
C PRO A 11 28.95 7.68 -54.81
N LEU A 12 28.34 8.82 -54.52
CA LEU A 12 28.60 9.59 -53.31
C LEU A 12 28.06 8.77 -52.12
N ALA A 13 28.94 8.06 -51.42
CA ALA A 13 28.59 7.45 -50.14
C ALA A 13 28.27 8.57 -49.16
N ALA A 14 26.98 8.76 -48.85
CA ALA A 14 26.55 9.63 -47.78
C ALA A 14 27.03 9.04 -46.46
N SER A 15 28.10 9.59 -45.90
CA SER A 15 28.52 9.33 -44.54
C SER A 15 27.39 9.78 -43.62
N ILE A 16 26.62 8.83 -43.08
CA ILE A 16 25.69 9.09 -42.00
C ILE A 16 26.56 9.44 -40.80
N VAL A 17 26.72 10.74 -40.56
CA VAL A 17 27.32 11.24 -39.32
C VAL A 17 26.31 10.91 -38.21
N PRO A 18 26.70 10.22 -37.13
CA PRO A 18 25.80 10.03 -36.01
C PRO A 18 25.38 11.41 -35.51
N SER A 19 24.09 11.71 -35.61
CA SER A 19 23.49 12.90 -35.03
C SER A 19 23.77 12.84 -33.54
N SER A 20 24.54 13.78 -33.00
CA SER A 20 24.62 13.98 -31.56
C SER A 20 23.19 14.17 -31.06
N ALA A 21 22.68 13.25 -30.24
CA ALA A 21 21.36 13.42 -29.63
C ALA A 21 21.39 14.73 -28.82
N ALA A 22 20.50 15.65 -29.15
CA ALA A 22 20.30 16.83 -28.31
C ALA A 22 19.62 16.34 -27.01
N SER A 23 20.11 16.82 -25.86
CA SER A 23 19.41 16.58 -24.59
C SER A 23 18.00 17.14 -24.69
N GLY A 24 16.98 16.32 -24.42
CA GLY A 24 15.58 16.75 -24.49
C GLY A 24 15.21 17.75 -23.39
N LYS A 25 14.15 18.53 -23.66
CA LYS A 25 13.47 19.34 -22.67
C LYS A 25 12.77 18.46 -21.65
N VAL A 26 12.96 18.78 -20.37
CA VAL A 26 12.26 18.12 -19.27
C VAL A 26 11.14 19.02 -18.74
N SER A 27 9.94 18.48 -18.62
CA SER A 27 8.82 19.09 -17.92
C SER A 27 8.39 18.23 -16.74
N PHE A 28 7.97 18.87 -15.65
CA PHE A 28 7.57 18.19 -14.43
C PHE A 28 6.08 18.39 -14.16
N GLY A 29 5.46 17.38 -13.59
CA GLY A 29 4.15 17.46 -12.96
C GLY A 29 4.26 17.00 -11.51
N SER A 30 3.45 17.57 -10.63
CA SER A 30 3.36 17.10 -9.25
C SER A 30 1.98 17.32 -8.66
N SER A 31 1.62 16.55 -7.64
CA SER A 31 0.42 16.76 -6.84
C SER A 31 0.63 16.29 -5.40
N PRO A 32 0.22 17.08 -4.39
CA PRO A 32 0.22 16.62 -3.01
C PRO A 32 -1.02 15.77 -2.67
N GLU A 33 -1.99 15.63 -3.58
CA GLU A 33 -3.20 14.86 -3.37
C GLU A 33 -2.89 13.36 -3.21
N ASN A 34 -3.64 12.68 -2.35
CA ASN A 34 -3.41 11.26 -2.04
C ASN A 34 -4.65 10.38 -2.27
N THR A 35 -5.64 10.88 -3.00
CA THR A 35 -6.90 10.16 -3.24
C THR A 35 -6.94 9.39 -4.56
N SER A 36 -6.11 9.77 -5.53
CA SER A 36 -5.97 9.09 -6.84
C SER A 36 -4.70 9.55 -7.54
N PHE A 37 -4.15 8.75 -8.46
CA PHE A 37 -2.99 9.16 -9.24
C PHE A 37 -3.33 10.31 -10.23
N GLU A 38 -2.81 11.50 -9.98
CA GLU A 38 -2.90 12.71 -10.77
C GLU A 38 -1.63 13.56 -10.61
N THR A 39 -1.01 13.93 -11.73
CA THR A 39 0.05 14.93 -11.77
C THR A 39 -0.43 16.14 -12.56
N GLU A 40 -0.28 17.33 -12.00
CA GLU A 40 -0.65 18.54 -12.73
C GLU A 40 0.20 18.67 -14.00
N THR A 41 -0.39 19.21 -15.08
CA THR A 41 0.30 19.62 -16.33
C THR A 41 0.98 18.52 -17.15
N THR A 42 0.90 17.25 -16.73
CA THR A 42 1.50 16.11 -17.44
C THR A 42 0.44 15.06 -17.79
N PRO A 43 0.60 14.31 -18.90
CA PRO A 43 -0.32 13.22 -19.22
C PRO A 43 -0.28 12.13 -18.14
N ALA A 44 -1.43 11.48 -17.89
CA ALA A 44 -1.48 10.25 -17.11
C ALA A 44 -0.67 9.14 -17.81
N PRO A 45 -0.21 8.10 -17.08
CA PRO A 45 0.50 6.99 -17.70
C PRO A 45 -0.36 6.28 -18.75
N ALA A 46 0.28 5.64 -19.71
CA ALA A 46 -0.38 4.93 -20.80
C ALA A 46 -0.38 3.41 -20.56
N SER A 47 -1.30 2.70 -21.20
CA SER A 47 -1.41 1.24 -21.10
C SER A 47 -0.94 0.49 -22.35
N ASN A 48 -0.50 1.23 -23.38
CA ASN A 48 -0.20 0.68 -24.71
C ASN A 48 0.98 1.38 -25.40
N ASP A 49 1.89 1.98 -24.64
CA ASP A 49 3.09 2.60 -25.20
C ASP A 49 4.17 1.56 -25.57
N ALA A 50 5.33 2.00 -26.06
CA ALA A 50 6.39 1.11 -26.53
C ALA A 50 7.08 0.35 -25.38
N ALA A 51 7.03 0.86 -24.14
CA ALA A 51 7.55 0.18 -22.97
C ALA A 51 6.72 -1.04 -22.58
N THR A 52 5.41 -1.09 -22.89
CA THR A 52 4.53 -2.23 -22.56
C THR A 52 5.07 -3.57 -23.08
N GLY A 53 5.74 -3.57 -24.23
CA GLY A 53 6.37 -4.77 -24.81
C GLY A 53 7.88 -4.90 -24.53
N ALA A 54 8.47 -3.96 -23.80
CA ALA A 54 9.90 -3.88 -23.57
C ALA A 54 10.37 -4.80 -22.43
N THR A 55 11.66 -5.10 -22.42
CA THR A 55 12.30 -5.85 -21.33
C THR A 55 13.03 -4.89 -20.40
N PHE A 56 12.63 -4.87 -19.14
CA PHE A 56 13.28 -4.12 -18.07
C PHE A 56 14.27 -5.01 -17.31
N LYS A 57 15.45 -4.48 -17.02
CA LYS A 57 16.50 -5.21 -16.29
C LYS A 57 17.28 -4.28 -15.37
N VAL A 58 17.41 -4.68 -14.10
CA VAL A 58 18.42 -4.08 -13.20
C VAL A 58 19.80 -4.59 -13.61
N ILE A 59 20.68 -3.69 -14.04
CA ILE A 59 22.06 -4.03 -14.43
C ILE A 59 23.08 -3.65 -13.36
N THR A 60 22.77 -2.67 -12.50
CA THR A 60 23.57 -2.34 -11.31
C THR A 60 22.66 -1.93 -10.16
N GLY A 61 23.15 -2.02 -8.93
CA GLY A 61 22.35 -1.81 -7.72
C GLY A 61 21.55 -3.05 -7.34
N LYS A 62 20.72 -2.93 -6.29
CA LYS A 62 19.86 -4.01 -5.81
C LYS A 62 18.46 -3.46 -5.56
N ALA A 63 17.44 -4.15 -6.09
CA ALA A 63 16.06 -3.90 -5.67
C ALA A 63 15.94 -4.10 -4.16
N ASP A 64 15.12 -3.27 -3.50
CA ASP A 64 14.79 -3.50 -2.10
C ASP A 64 13.97 -4.79 -1.95
N PRO A 65 14.13 -5.57 -0.86
CA PRO A 65 13.33 -6.78 -0.65
C PRO A 65 11.81 -6.56 -0.64
N ASN A 66 11.34 -5.35 -0.33
CA ASN A 66 9.92 -4.99 -0.36
C ASN A 66 9.46 -4.41 -1.70
N SER A 67 10.39 -4.17 -2.63
CA SER A 67 10.07 -3.64 -3.96
C SER A 67 9.31 -4.68 -4.78
N ALA A 68 8.38 -4.20 -5.61
CA ALA A 68 7.83 -5.02 -6.67
C ALA A 68 8.91 -5.39 -7.72
N PRO A 69 8.68 -6.43 -8.53
CA PRO A 69 9.53 -6.73 -9.68
C PRO A 69 9.53 -5.59 -10.70
N VAL A 70 10.58 -5.48 -11.52
CA VAL A 70 10.69 -4.44 -12.56
C VAL A 70 9.55 -4.41 -13.58
N SER A 71 8.76 -5.48 -13.69
CA SER A 71 7.59 -5.55 -14.56
C SER A 71 6.48 -4.57 -14.18
N VAL A 72 6.47 -4.02 -12.96
CA VAL A 72 5.49 -2.97 -12.61
C VAL A 72 5.78 -1.63 -13.27
N LEU A 73 6.95 -1.47 -13.89
CA LEU A 73 7.32 -0.22 -14.56
C LEU A 73 6.74 -0.09 -15.98
N ASN A 74 6.06 -1.13 -16.47
CA ASN A 74 5.47 -1.18 -17.79
C ASN A 74 4.21 -2.05 -17.85
N ASP A 75 3.48 -2.18 -16.74
CA ASP A 75 2.28 -3.02 -16.67
C ASP A 75 0.98 -2.26 -16.99
N GLY A 76 1.08 -0.96 -17.29
CA GLY A 76 -0.06 -0.12 -17.62
C GLY A 76 -1.00 0.09 -16.44
N LYS A 77 -0.50 0.03 -15.20
CA LYS A 77 -1.27 0.33 -13.98
C LYS A 77 -0.72 1.53 -13.25
N ILE A 78 -1.50 2.00 -12.28
CA ILE A 78 -1.13 3.07 -11.36
C ILE A 78 -1.32 2.58 -9.92
N PRO A 79 -0.45 3.00 -8.99
CA PRO A 79 -0.70 2.80 -7.58
C PRO A 79 -1.97 3.54 -7.15
N ARG A 80 -2.59 3.04 -6.08
CA ARG A 80 -3.82 3.57 -5.50
C ARG A 80 -3.59 4.20 -4.13
N ASP A 81 -2.40 4.02 -3.57
CA ASP A 81 -2.00 4.56 -2.28
C ASP A 81 -0.59 5.18 -2.33
N GLU A 82 -0.33 6.09 -1.40
CA GLU A 82 0.93 6.82 -1.26
C GLU A 82 2.06 5.99 -0.63
N ASP A 83 1.80 4.74 -0.26
CA ASP A 83 2.81 3.78 0.19
C ASP A 83 2.40 2.36 -0.23
N GLU A 84 2.60 2.06 -1.52
CA GLU A 84 2.20 0.79 -2.12
C GLU A 84 3.40 0.05 -2.75
N PRO A 85 4.27 -0.59 -1.94
CA PRO A 85 5.48 -1.25 -2.44
C PRO A 85 5.23 -2.34 -3.50
N SER A 86 4.06 -2.99 -3.47
CA SER A 86 3.68 -4.02 -4.45
C SER A 86 3.38 -3.50 -5.85
N SER A 87 3.15 -2.19 -5.98
CA SER A 87 2.82 -1.52 -7.24
C SER A 87 3.91 -0.53 -7.66
N ASN A 88 5.08 -0.59 -7.02
CA ASN A 88 6.18 0.32 -7.30
C ASN A 88 7.52 -0.42 -7.23
N PHE A 89 8.42 -0.07 -8.15
CA PHE A 89 9.80 -0.51 -8.11
C PHE A 89 10.68 0.52 -7.41
N PHE A 90 11.59 0.06 -6.55
CA PHE A 90 12.59 0.91 -5.92
C PHE A 90 13.87 0.14 -5.54
N PHE A 91 14.99 0.85 -5.64
CA PHE A 91 16.29 0.34 -5.20
C PHE A 91 16.44 0.36 -3.67
N SER A 92 17.39 -0.44 -3.19
CA SER A 92 18.00 -0.32 -1.87
C SER A 92 19.37 0.35 -2.00
N GLY A 93 19.82 1.02 -0.93
CA GLY A 93 21.14 1.64 -0.89
C GLY A 93 21.28 2.83 -1.86
N SER A 94 22.37 2.85 -2.63
CA SER A 94 22.85 3.99 -3.42
C SER A 94 22.19 4.16 -4.79
N GLY A 95 21.02 3.56 -5.02
CA GLY A 95 20.39 3.53 -6.34
C GLY A 95 21.00 2.46 -7.26
N GLY A 96 20.93 2.68 -8.57
CA GLY A 96 21.38 1.70 -9.54
C GLY A 96 20.98 2.06 -10.98
N ARG A 97 21.28 1.13 -11.88
CA ARG A 97 20.97 1.28 -13.31
C ARG A 97 19.90 0.32 -13.76
N LEU A 98 18.92 0.87 -14.47
CA LEU A 98 17.80 0.16 -15.06
C LEU A 98 17.88 0.27 -16.58
N LEU A 99 18.06 -0.86 -17.24
CA LEU A 99 18.07 -1.00 -18.69
C LEU A 99 16.65 -1.33 -19.18
N VAL A 100 16.27 -0.69 -20.28
CA VAL A 100 15.07 -1.00 -21.07
C VAL A 100 15.51 -1.37 -22.49
N ASP A 101 15.26 -2.62 -22.90
CA ASP A 101 15.40 -3.05 -24.30
C ASP A 101 14.03 -3.07 -24.96
N LEU A 102 13.82 -2.18 -25.94
CA LEU A 102 12.58 -2.06 -26.71
C LEU A 102 12.42 -3.18 -27.75
N GLY A 103 13.42 -4.07 -27.88
CA GLY A 103 13.47 -5.18 -28.83
C GLY A 103 13.82 -4.76 -30.26
N LYS A 104 13.51 -3.51 -30.64
CA LYS A 104 13.84 -2.90 -31.92
C LYS A 104 14.05 -1.39 -31.77
N PRO A 105 14.76 -0.73 -32.71
CA PRO A 105 14.79 0.72 -32.76
C PRO A 105 13.38 1.30 -32.98
N ILE A 106 13.06 2.36 -32.24
CA ILE A 106 11.86 3.19 -32.41
C ILE A 106 12.26 4.65 -32.64
N ASP A 107 11.34 5.44 -33.19
CA ASP A 107 11.50 6.89 -33.27
C ASP A 107 11.02 7.51 -31.94
N LEU A 108 11.92 7.74 -30.99
CA LEU A 108 11.56 8.08 -29.61
C LEU A 108 10.95 9.49 -29.54
N ALA A 109 9.64 9.60 -29.37
CA ALA A 109 8.94 10.87 -29.24
C ALA A 109 9.08 11.45 -27.83
N THR A 110 8.68 10.71 -26.81
CA THR A 110 8.71 11.14 -25.41
C THR A 110 9.01 9.98 -24.48
N LEU A 111 9.59 10.29 -23.33
CA LEU A 111 9.76 9.38 -22.20
C LEU A 111 9.13 10.02 -20.98
N ALA A 112 8.25 9.30 -20.27
CA ALA A 112 7.64 9.78 -19.04
C ALA A 112 7.88 8.81 -17.88
N THR A 113 8.14 9.34 -16.68
CA THR A 113 8.31 8.55 -15.46
C THR A 113 7.40 9.05 -14.36
N TYR A 114 6.83 8.12 -13.62
CA TYR A 114 5.80 8.38 -12.61
C TYR A 114 6.23 7.83 -11.26
N SER A 115 5.93 8.54 -10.18
CA SER A 115 6.20 8.10 -8.80
C SER A 115 5.20 8.68 -7.81
N TRP A 116 4.89 7.94 -6.74
CA TRP A 116 4.03 8.40 -5.66
C TRP A 116 4.55 7.92 -4.30
N HIS A 117 4.79 8.87 -3.38
CA HIS A 117 5.00 8.55 -1.97
C HIS A 117 4.63 9.71 -1.04
N ASN A 118 4.28 9.43 0.22
CA ASN A 118 4.01 10.47 1.25
C ASN A 118 5.25 11.18 1.83
N GLY A 119 6.43 10.90 1.29
CA GLY A 119 7.71 11.32 1.83
C GLY A 119 8.74 11.52 0.72
N SER A 120 10.03 11.63 1.06
CA SER A 120 11.10 11.91 0.09
C SER A 120 11.30 10.83 -0.99
N ARG A 121 10.60 9.70 -0.89
CA ARG A 121 10.63 8.63 -1.89
C ARG A 121 9.71 8.93 -3.08
N SER A 122 8.93 10.01 -3.06
CA SER A 122 8.14 10.47 -4.20
C SER A 122 9.00 11.15 -5.26
N ALA A 123 10.07 11.83 -4.82
CA ALA A 123 10.99 12.51 -5.70
C ALA A 123 11.72 11.53 -6.62
N GLN A 124 12.09 12.04 -7.80
CA GLN A 124 12.81 11.33 -8.84
C GLN A 124 14.16 12.03 -9.02
N ASN A 125 15.24 11.27 -8.98
CA ASN A 125 16.60 11.75 -9.22
C ASN A 125 17.34 10.76 -10.12
N TYR A 126 17.46 11.08 -11.41
CA TYR A 126 18.13 10.20 -12.37
C TYR A 126 18.65 10.96 -13.60
N GLN A 127 19.62 10.34 -14.27
CA GLN A 127 19.99 10.65 -15.65
C GLN A 127 19.49 9.54 -16.56
N VAL A 128 19.08 9.87 -17.78
CA VAL A 128 18.61 8.88 -18.75
C VAL A 128 19.34 9.01 -20.08
N TYR A 129 19.70 7.85 -20.61
CA TYR A 129 20.51 7.67 -21.79
C TYR A 129 19.77 6.82 -22.82
N ALA A 130 20.12 6.95 -24.09
CA ALA A 130 19.60 6.09 -25.16
C ALA A 130 20.70 5.68 -26.15
N ALA A 131 20.50 4.53 -26.79
CA ALA A 131 21.40 3.99 -27.79
C ALA A 131 20.64 3.18 -28.86
N ASP A 132 21.11 3.22 -30.10
CA ASP A 132 20.63 2.35 -31.18
C ASP A 132 21.30 0.96 -31.16
N GLY A 133 22.39 0.82 -30.41
CA GLY A 133 23.18 -0.41 -30.26
C GLY A 133 24.18 -0.69 -31.38
N THR A 134 24.40 0.26 -32.30
CA THR A 134 25.23 0.07 -33.50
C THR A 134 26.64 0.64 -33.37
N ALA A 135 26.90 1.47 -32.36
CA ALA A 135 28.22 2.03 -32.10
C ALA A 135 29.25 0.91 -31.84
N LYS A 136 30.46 1.06 -32.39
CA LYS A 136 31.52 0.03 -32.34
C LYS A 136 31.94 -0.32 -30.90
N ASP A 137 31.86 0.65 -30.01
CA ASP A 137 32.19 0.59 -28.58
C ASP A 137 30.96 0.46 -27.69
N PHE A 138 29.80 0.12 -28.26
CA PHE A 138 28.57 -0.03 -27.50
C PHE A 138 28.67 -1.18 -26.49
N VAL A 139 28.38 -0.88 -25.23
CA VAL A 139 28.21 -1.88 -24.17
C VAL A 139 26.78 -1.75 -23.66
N ALA A 140 25.97 -2.78 -23.90
CA ALA A 140 24.55 -2.78 -23.53
C ALA A 140 24.30 -2.74 -22.01
N GLU A 141 25.23 -3.27 -21.21
CA GLU A 141 25.13 -3.32 -19.75
C GLU A 141 26.37 -2.69 -19.11
N PRO A 142 26.53 -1.35 -19.18
CA PRO A 142 27.69 -0.69 -18.61
C PRO A 142 27.62 -0.77 -17.07
N GLY A 143 28.67 -1.36 -16.47
CA GLY A 143 28.79 -1.48 -15.01
C GLY A 143 28.85 -0.13 -14.29
N ALA A 144 28.71 -0.12 -12.97
CA ALA A 144 28.50 1.10 -12.18
C ALA A 144 29.62 2.16 -12.36
N ASP A 145 30.86 1.71 -12.52
CA ASP A 145 32.04 2.58 -12.69
C ASP A 145 32.27 3.04 -14.13
N VAL A 146 31.42 2.61 -15.07
CA VAL A 146 31.53 2.96 -16.49
C VAL A 146 30.58 4.11 -16.80
N ALA A 147 31.14 5.24 -17.28
CA ALA A 147 30.34 6.34 -17.81
C ALA A 147 29.62 5.89 -19.09
N PRO A 148 28.27 5.93 -19.17
CA PRO A 148 27.53 5.42 -20.33
C PRO A 148 27.99 6.06 -21.66
N GLU A 149 28.35 7.34 -21.64
CA GLU A 149 28.80 8.10 -22.81
C GLU A 149 30.12 7.57 -23.41
N LYS A 150 30.91 6.85 -22.62
CA LYS A 150 32.14 6.17 -23.07
C LYS A 150 31.89 4.76 -23.59
N SER A 151 30.62 4.37 -23.72
CA SER A 151 30.20 3.01 -24.09
C SER A 151 29.02 3.01 -25.05
N GLY A 152 28.98 4.01 -25.95
CA GLY A 152 28.00 4.10 -27.02
C GLY A 152 26.61 4.63 -26.61
N TRP A 153 26.45 5.17 -25.40
CA TRP A 153 25.20 5.78 -24.96
C TRP A 153 25.19 7.29 -25.13
N SER A 154 24.03 7.86 -25.46
CA SER A 154 23.83 9.31 -25.53
C SER A 154 22.91 9.77 -24.40
N LEU A 155 23.30 10.80 -23.66
CA LEU A 155 22.45 11.41 -22.64
C LEU A 155 21.25 12.10 -23.31
N ILE A 156 20.03 11.74 -22.91
CA ILE A 156 18.79 12.35 -23.45
C ILE A 156 18.03 13.17 -22.42
N GLY A 157 18.34 13.07 -21.13
CA GLY A 157 17.73 13.94 -20.11
C GLY A 157 18.28 13.75 -18.70
N LYS A 158 17.99 14.75 -17.84
CA LYS A 158 18.31 14.73 -16.41
C LYS A 158 17.07 15.15 -15.62
N VAL A 159 16.71 14.39 -14.61
CA VAL A 159 15.52 14.59 -13.80
C VAL A 159 15.91 14.72 -12.33
N ASP A 160 15.48 15.82 -11.72
CA ASP A 160 15.50 16.03 -10.27
C ASP A 160 14.20 16.75 -9.88
N THR A 161 13.36 16.05 -9.13
CA THR A 161 12.10 16.59 -8.61
C THR A 161 12.10 16.73 -7.08
N SER A 162 13.28 16.69 -6.44
CA SER A 162 13.44 16.77 -4.99
C SER A 162 12.97 18.08 -4.36
N ALA A 163 12.87 19.14 -5.16
CA ALA A 163 12.33 20.44 -4.73
C ALA A 163 10.81 20.45 -4.54
N ASN A 164 10.08 19.47 -5.11
CA ASN A 164 8.64 19.38 -4.98
C ASN A 164 8.24 18.85 -3.60
N LYS A 165 7.00 19.14 -3.18
CA LYS A 165 6.43 18.56 -1.96
C LYS A 165 6.23 17.04 -2.14
N PRO A 166 6.26 16.26 -1.05
CA PRO A 166 5.85 14.87 -1.09
C PRO A 166 4.46 14.69 -1.70
N GLY A 167 4.24 13.56 -2.34
CA GLY A 167 3.04 13.24 -3.09
C GLY A 167 3.41 12.53 -4.39
N GLN A 168 2.84 13.00 -5.48
CA GLN A 168 2.94 12.40 -6.81
C GLN A 168 3.83 13.25 -7.70
N HIS A 169 4.70 12.60 -8.47
CA HIS A 169 5.65 13.25 -9.35
C HIS A 169 5.59 12.58 -10.73
N ALA A 170 5.64 13.42 -11.77
CA ALA A 170 5.85 13.01 -13.14
C ALA A 170 7.01 13.83 -13.73
N ALA A 171 7.84 13.17 -14.53
CA ALA A 171 8.81 13.84 -15.39
C ALA A 171 8.59 13.37 -16.82
N VAL A 172 8.53 14.32 -17.76
CA VAL A 172 8.39 14.05 -19.19
C VAL A 172 9.57 14.66 -19.93
N ILE A 173 10.30 13.83 -20.64
CA ILE A 173 11.39 14.22 -21.54
C ILE A 173 10.85 14.22 -22.95
N SER A 174 11.03 15.36 -23.62
CA SER A 174 10.49 15.66 -24.95
C SER A 174 11.52 16.38 -25.80
N PRO A 175 11.43 16.34 -27.14
CA PRO A 175 12.38 17.02 -28.00
C PRO A 175 12.27 18.54 -27.85
N ASP A 176 13.42 19.23 -27.85
CA ASP A 176 13.48 20.71 -27.88
C ASP A 176 12.84 21.29 -29.14
N SER A 177 12.92 20.55 -30.25
CA SER A 177 12.31 20.89 -31.53
C SER A 177 12.02 19.63 -32.35
N GLY A 178 11.01 19.67 -33.22
CA GLY A 178 10.59 18.51 -34.01
C GLY A 178 9.68 17.57 -33.23
N LYS A 179 9.63 16.30 -33.64
CA LYS A 179 8.70 15.28 -33.09
C LYS A 179 9.40 14.12 -32.38
N SER A 180 10.74 14.09 -32.35
CA SER A 180 11.51 12.95 -31.86
C SER A 180 12.84 13.38 -31.23
N LEU A 181 13.26 12.65 -30.20
CA LEU A 181 14.56 12.69 -29.54
C LEU A 181 15.63 11.90 -30.32
N GLY A 182 15.22 11.03 -31.25
CA GLY A 182 16.11 10.21 -32.08
C GLY A 182 15.63 8.77 -32.21
N SER A 183 16.33 8.00 -33.06
CA SER A 183 16.05 6.58 -33.27
C SER A 183 16.86 5.72 -32.31
N PHE A 184 16.20 5.02 -31.38
CA PHE A 184 16.87 4.25 -30.32
C PHE A 184 16.20 2.90 -30.07
N ARG A 185 16.98 1.90 -29.67
CA ARG A 185 16.49 0.59 -29.21
C ARG A 185 16.57 0.46 -27.69
N TYR A 186 17.61 1.03 -27.10
CA TYR A 186 17.91 0.88 -25.69
C TYR A 186 17.72 2.21 -24.98
N VAL A 187 17.15 2.14 -23.77
CA VAL A 187 17.08 3.25 -22.82
C VAL A 187 17.71 2.81 -21.50
N LEU A 188 18.51 3.66 -20.89
CA LEU A 188 19.23 3.37 -19.64
C LEU A 188 19.00 4.49 -18.64
N PHE A 189 18.43 4.15 -17.49
CA PHE A 189 18.31 5.05 -16.35
C PHE A 189 19.48 4.83 -15.40
N ASP A 190 20.15 5.91 -15.00
CA ASP A 190 21.13 5.94 -13.92
C ASP A 190 20.52 6.70 -12.73
N ILE A 191 20.02 5.93 -11.76
CA ILE A 191 19.12 6.38 -10.70
C ILE A 191 19.90 6.57 -9.40
N GLN A 192 19.68 7.70 -8.75
CA GLN A 192 20.28 8.06 -7.47
C GLN A 192 19.22 8.18 -6.37
N PRO A 193 19.58 7.96 -5.10
CA PRO A 193 18.67 8.21 -3.99
C PRO A 193 18.39 9.71 -3.85
N ASN A 194 17.20 10.05 -3.36
CA ASN A 194 16.80 11.46 -3.18
C ASN A 194 17.51 12.14 -1.99
N LYS A 195 18.16 11.37 -1.11
CA LYS A 195 19.00 11.84 0.00
C LYS A 195 20.14 10.85 0.26
N GLU A 196 21.23 11.34 0.85
CA GLU A 196 22.44 10.53 1.12
C GLU A 196 22.24 9.36 2.09
N SER A 197 21.28 9.46 3.02
CA SER A 197 21.06 8.44 4.06
C SER A 197 19.58 8.20 4.34
N GLY A 198 19.23 6.98 4.72
CA GLY A 198 17.87 6.54 5.02
C GLY A 198 17.12 5.95 3.81
N PHE A 199 15.83 5.67 3.98
CA PHE A 199 14.95 5.12 2.93
C PHE A 199 14.51 6.23 1.96
N ASN A 200 15.30 6.48 0.91
CA ASN A 200 15.07 7.62 0.00
C ASN A 200 15.15 7.28 -1.49
N ASN A 201 15.22 6.01 -1.87
CA ASN A 201 15.08 5.62 -3.28
C ASN A 201 13.63 5.84 -3.74
N THR A 202 13.49 6.35 -4.95
CA THR A 202 12.21 6.66 -5.61
C THR A 202 11.29 5.44 -5.70
N PHE A 203 10.00 5.59 -5.33
CA PHE A 203 8.94 4.64 -5.70
C PHE A 203 8.53 4.88 -7.16
N PHE A 204 9.19 4.23 -8.11
CA PHE A 204 8.78 4.33 -9.51
C PHE A 204 7.52 3.49 -9.74
N SER A 205 6.49 4.14 -10.27
CA SER A 205 5.15 3.59 -10.47
C SER A 205 4.93 3.06 -11.88
N GLU A 206 5.42 3.78 -12.89
CA GLU A 206 5.30 3.43 -14.32
C GLU A 206 6.34 4.23 -15.12
N ILE A 207 6.77 3.69 -16.26
CA ILE A 207 7.64 4.36 -17.24
C ILE A 207 7.04 4.21 -18.64
N ASP A 208 6.53 5.30 -19.19
CA ASP A 208 6.02 5.34 -20.57
C ASP A 208 7.15 5.67 -21.55
N ILE A 209 7.24 4.93 -22.65
CA ILE A 209 8.11 5.26 -23.79
C ILE A 209 7.26 5.37 -25.06
N THR A 210 7.21 6.56 -25.66
CA THR A 210 6.37 6.82 -26.83
C THR A 210 7.16 6.75 -28.12
N ASP A 211 6.72 5.92 -29.07
CA ASP A 211 7.17 5.93 -30.46
C ASP A 211 6.38 6.97 -31.26
N ALA A 212 7.05 7.87 -31.98
CA ALA A 212 6.43 8.89 -32.84
C ALA A 212 5.56 8.27 -33.95
N ASN A 213 5.85 7.02 -34.32
CA ASN A 213 5.10 6.24 -35.30
C ASN A 213 4.22 5.14 -34.66
N GLY A 214 4.10 5.17 -33.32
CA GLY A 214 3.30 4.25 -32.54
C GLY A 214 1.79 4.53 -32.61
N PRO A 215 0.97 3.68 -31.97
CA PRO A 215 -0.47 3.92 -31.86
C PRO A 215 -0.76 5.17 -31.02
N THR A 216 -1.99 5.69 -31.14
CA THR A 216 -2.48 6.67 -30.17
C THR A 216 -2.51 6.06 -28.78
N LEU A 217 -1.94 6.78 -27.81
CA LEU A 217 -1.83 6.30 -26.44
C LEU A 217 -3.19 6.28 -25.73
N VAL A 218 -3.49 5.14 -25.12
CA VAL A 218 -4.64 4.93 -24.23
C VAL A 218 -4.18 5.27 -22.82
N ARG A 219 -4.55 6.47 -22.37
CA ARG A 219 -4.22 6.97 -21.03
C ARG A 219 -5.05 6.24 -19.99
N ILE A 220 -4.40 5.83 -18.91
CA ILE A 220 -5.06 5.17 -17.78
C ILE A 220 -6.08 6.16 -17.21
N GLU A 221 -7.35 5.77 -17.26
CA GLU A 221 -8.41 6.56 -16.64
C GLU A 221 -8.35 6.39 -15.13
N LYS A 222 -8.52 7.51 -14.42
CA LYS A 222 -8.60 7.49 -12.95
C LYS A 222 -9.80 6.63 -12.54
N PRO A 223 -9.65 5.71 -11.57
CA PRO A 223 -10.81 5.08 -10.98
C PRO A 223 -11.69 6.17 -10.39
N LYS A 224 -12.98 6.17 -10.75
CA LYS A 224 -13.96 7.09 -10.18
C LYS A 224 -13.99 6.86 -8.68
N VAL A 225 -13.62 7.87 -7.89
CA VAL A 225 -13.71 7.79 -6.43
C VAL A 225 -15.16 7.58 -6.02
N ILE A 226 -15.42 6.51 -5.27
CA ILE A 226 -16.75 6.16 -4.75
C ILE A 226 -16.71 6.28 -3.24
N LYS A 227 -16.93 7.50 -2.75
CA LYS A 227 -17.04 7.80 -1.32
C LYS A 227 -18.46 8.19 -0.97
N GLU A 228 -18.96 7.62 0.11
CA GLU A 228 -20.28 7.95 0.65
C GLU A 228 -20.13 8.35 2.12
N LEU A 229 -20.75 9.49 2.46
CA LEU A 229 -20.73 10.04 3.81
C LEU A 229 -22.06 9.74 4.50
N PHE A 230 -21.98 9.08 5.64
CA PHE A 230 -23.10 8.82 6.53
C PHE A 230 -22.93 9.66 7.80
N THR A 231 -24.04 10.18 8.31
CA THR A 231 -24.08 10.87 9.62
C THR A 231 -24.92 10.05 10.58
N SER A 232 -24.44 9.89 11.82
CA SER A 232 -25.19 9.18 12.85
C SER A 232 -26.54 9.84 13.12
N LYS A 233 -27.48 9.06 13.65
CA LYS A 233 -28.83 9.57 13.99
C LYS A 233 -28.80 10.76 14.94
N ASP A 234 -27.85 10.79 15.86
CA ASP A 234 -27.66 11.89 16.83
C ASP A 234 -26.69 12.98 16.34
N LYS A 235 -26.17 12.85 15.12
CA LYS A 235 -25.21 13.77 14.46
C LYS A 235 -23.88 13.92 15.18
N LYS A 236 -23.55 13.04 16.13
CA LYS A 236 -22.24 13.06 16.80
C LYS A 236 -21.14 12.42 15.98
N PHE A 237 -21.47 11.41 15.17
CA PHE A 237 -20.50 10.65 14.41
C PHE A 237 -20.70 10.81 12.90
N ARG A 238 -19.59 10.77 12.18
CA ARG A 238 -19.55 10.75 10.71
C ARG A 238 -18.78 9.53 10.25
N TYR A 239 -19.34 8.81 9.29
CA TYR A 239 -18.75 7.62 8.71
C TYR A 239 -18.53 7.84 7.22
N THR A 240 -17.29 7.71 6.78
CA THR A 240 -16.96 7.74 5.34
C THR A 240 -16.75 6.31 4.87
N LEU A 241 -17.55 5.84 3.91
CA LEU A 241 -17.31 4.58 3.20
C LEU A 241 -16.58 4.87 1.90
N ASP A 242 -15.36 4.38 1.76
CA ASP A 242 -14.63 4.35 0.49
C ASP A 242 -14.81 2.99 -0.18
N ALA A 243 -15.66 2.95 -1.20
CA ALA A 243 -15.98 1.78 -2.00
C ALA A 243 -15.30 1.80 -3.38
N THR A 244 -14.26 2.64 -3.56
CA THR A 244 -13.62 2.86 -4.86
C THR A 244 -13.10 1.55 -5.49
N GLU A 245 -12.54 0.64 -4.70
CA GLU A 245 -12.06 -0.66 -5.20
C GLU A 245 -13.13 -1.77 -5.23
N ALA A 246 -14.29 -1.56 -4.60
CA ALA A 246 -15.42 -2.50 -4.64
C ALA A 246 -16.76 -1.77 -4.74
N PRO A 247 -17.06 -1.13 -5.90
CA PRO A 247 -18.33 -0.45 -6.12
C PRO A 247 -19.54 -1.37 -5.89
N ASP A 248 -19.41 -2.67 -6.15
CA ASP A 248 -20.44 -3.69 -5.96
C ASP A 248 -20.83 -3.92 -4.49
N LEU A 249 -19.99 -3.50 -3.55
CA LEU A 249 -20.24 -3.61 -2.11
C LEU A 249 -20.84 -2.33 -1.52
N GLN A 250 -20.81 -1.20 -2.23
CA GLN A 250 -21.24 0.10 -1.71
C GLN A 250 -22.65 0.05 -1.12
N GLU A 251 -23.63 -0.37 -1.92
CA GLU A 251 -25.03 -0.40 -1.51
C GLU A 251 -25.25 -1.35 -0.33
N TRP A 252 -24.60 -2.52 -0.34
CA TRP A 252 -24.73 -3.49 0.74
C TRP A 252 -24.14 -2.96 2.05
N CYS A 253 -22.94 -2.36 2.01
CA CYS A 253 -22.31 -1.76 3.18
C CYS A 253 -23.16 -0.62 3.75
N GLY A 254 -23.66 0.28 2.89
CA GLY A 254 -24.52 1.38 3.30
C GLY A 254 -25.83 0.93 3.96
N LYS A 255 -26.43 -0.19 3.49
CA LYS A 255 -27.69 -0.71 4.02
C LYS A 255 -27.56 -1.64 5.23
N HIS A 256 -26.45 -2.37 5.35
CA HIS A 256 -26.33 -3.46 6.31
C HIS A 256 -25.17 -3.31 7.28
N LEU A 257 -24.02 -2.81 6.83
CA LEU A 257 -22.83 -2.66 7.67
C LEU A 257 -22.91 -1.35 8.48
N ILE A 258 -22.97 -0.21 7.80
CA ILE A 258 -22.90 1.12 8.44
C ILE A 258 -23.96 1.32 9.52
N PRO A 259 -25.25 0.93 9.34
CA PRO A 259 -26.25 1.11 10.39
C PRO A 259 -25.96 0.33 11.67
N VAL A 260 -25.34 -0.85 11.56
CA VAL A 260 -24.96 -1.65 12.72
C VAL A 260 -23.76 -1.02 13.43
N LEU A 261 -22.77 -0.54 12.68
CA LEU A 261 -21.61 0.15 13.26
C LEU A 261 -22.02 1.48 13.92
N ASP A 262 -22.96 2.22 13.33
CA ASP A 262 -23.57 3.43 13.92
C ASP A 262 -24.25 3.14 15.26
N GLU A 263 -24.98 2.02 15.36
CA GLU A 263 -25.64 1.62 16.59
C GLU A 263 -24.63 1.20 17.68
N TRP A 264 -23.57 0.49 17.30
CA TRP A 264 -22.67 -0.14 18.25
C TRP A 264 -21.49 0.73 18.68
N TYR A 265 -21.00 1.62 17.82
CA TYR A 265 -19.86 2.48 18.14
C TYR A 265 -20.06 3.28 19.45
N PRO A 266 -21.15 4.03 19.68
CA PRO A 266 -21.36 4.71 20.95
C PRO A 266 -21.45 3.75 22.15
N LYS A 267 -22.06 2.58 22.00
CA LYS A 267 -22.12 1.56 23.07
C LYS A 267 -20.72 1.08 23.45
N ILE A 268 -19.84 0.89 22.47
CA ILE A 268 -18.45 0.46 22.69
C ILE A 268 -17.66 1.56 23.41
N ILE A 269 -17.85 2.82 23.04
CA ILE A 269 -17.26 3.96 23.76
C ILE A 269 -17.67 3.95 25.24
N GLU A 270 -18.96 3.73 25.52
CA GLU A 270 -19.49 3.67 26.88
C GLU A 270 -19.00 2.44 27.68
N MET A 271 -18.72 1.32 27.02
CA MET A 271 -18.17 0.11 27.64
C MET A 271 -16.67 0.23 27.95
N LEU A 272 -15.94 1.03 27.17
CA LEU A 272 -14.48 1.13 27.21
C LEU A 272 -13.99 2.57 27.53
N PRO A 273 -14.53 3.27 28.54
CA PRO A 273 -14.11 4.63 28.82
C PRO A 273 -12.67 4.67 29.36
N VAL A 274 -11.94 5.71 28.98
CA VAL A 274 -10.65 6.07 29.57
C VAL A 274 -10.64 7.57 29.83
N ASP A 275 -10.28 7.95 31.05
CA ASP A 275 -10.34 9.35 31.48
C ASP A 275 -9.44 10.23 30.59
N GLY A 276 -10.00 11.36 30.13
CA GLY A 276 -9.31 12.30 29.25
C GLY A 276 -9.14 11.84 27.80
N ILE A 277 -9.64 10.65 27.43
CA ILE A 277 -9.55 10.14 26.06
C ILE A 277 -10.93 10.13 25.42
N THR A 278 -11.04 10.80 24.28
CA THR A 278 -12.24 10.82 23.47
C THR A 278 -11.96 10.11 22.16
N PRO A 279 -12.67 9.00 21.86
CA PRO A 279 -12.60 8.35 20.56
C PRO A 279 -13.00 9.30 19.42
N SER A 280 -12.60 8.95 18.20
CA SER A 280 -12.85 9.83 17.04
C SER A 280 -14.34 9.97 16.75
N HIS A 281 -14.77 11.19 16.41
CA HIS A 281 -16.10 11.45 15.86
C HIS A 281 -16.20 11.13 14.37
N ASP A 282 -15.06 10.96 13.71
CA ASP A 282 -14.94 10.65 12.29
C ASP A 282 -14.32 9.28 12.12
N ILE A 283 -15.01 8.35 11.45
CA ILE A 283 -14.49 7.03 11.13
C ILE A 283 -14.47 6.85 9.61
N THR A 284 -13.38 6.28 9.09
CA THR A 284 -13.29 5.90 7.67
C THR A 284 -13.32 4.38 7.55
N PHE A 285 -14.17 3.88 6.65
CA PHE A 285 -14.25 2.48 6.26
C PHE A 285 -13.79 2.35 4.82
N THR A 286 -12.69 1.64 4.58
CA THR A 286 -12.13 1.48 3.23
C THR A 286 -12.26 0.04 2.77
N LEU A 287 -12.85 -0.16 1.59
CA LEU A 287 -12.90 -1.46 0.91
C LEU A 287 -11.64 -1.60 0.05
N LYS A 288 -10.75 -2.54 0.39
CA LYS A 288 -9.46 -2.71 -0.29
C LYS A 288 -9.22 -4.16 -0.74
N ASP A 289 -8.62 -4.34 -1.91
CA ASP A 289 -8.17 -5.65 -2.37
C ASP A 289 -7.08 -6.19 -1.45
N SER A 290 -7.18 -7.49 -1.14
CA SER A 290 -6.18 -8.25 -0.40
C SER A 290 -4.75 -8.12 -0.94
N THR A 291 -4.56 -7.89 -2.25
CA THR A 291 -3.23 -7.66 -2.84
C THR A 291 -2.61 -6.34 -2.40
N ASN A 292 -3.45 -5.38 -2.01
CA ASN A 292 -3.08 -4.02 -1.65
C ASN A 292 -3.10 -3.82 -0.12
N LEU A 293 -3.30 -4.91 0.66
CA LEU A 293 -3.17 -4.88 2.12
C LEU A 293 -1.69 -4.97 2.52
N PRO A 294 -1.25 -4.25 3.56
CA PRO A 294 0.13 -4.30 4.04
C PRO A 294 0.60 -5.74 4.29
N GLY A 295 1.81 -6.08 3.85
CA GLY A 295 2.45 -7.36 4.16
C GLY A 295 1.78 -8.61 3.56
N HIS A 296 0.91 -8.47 2.55
CA HIS A 296 0.16 -9.59 1.96
C HIS A 296 -0.58 -10.43 3.01
N LEU A 297 -1.28 -9.78 3.95
CA LEU A 297 -2.08 -10.41 5.01
C LEU A 297 -3.26 -11.23 4.43
N LYS A 298 -2.93 -12.31 3.72
CA LYS A 298 -3.87 -13.25 3.14
C LYS A 298 -4.68 -13.88 4.27
N GLY A 299 -5.99 -13.69 4.22
CA GLY A 299 -6.91 -14.26 5.20
C GLY A 299 -7.28 -13.36 6.36
N VAL A 300 -6.76 -12.12 6.44
CA VAL A 300 -7.23 -11.14 7.42
C VAL A 300 -8.55 -10.51 6.91
N PRO A 301 -9.66 -10.60 7.68
CA PRO A 301 -10.95 -10.05 7.28
C PRO A 301 -10.97 -8.52 7.17
N ALA A 302 -10.37 -7.85 8.14
CA ALA A 302 -10.26 -6.41 8.25
C ALA A 302 -9.13 -6.05 9.22
N TYR A 303 -8.75 -4.78 9.27
CA TYR A 303 -7.88 -4.25 10.32
C TYR A 303 -8.21 -2.78 10.61
N ALA A 304 -8.00 -2.37 11.86
CA ALA A 304 -8.10 -0.98 12.29
C ALA A 304 -6.72 -0.29 12.37
N SER A 305 -6.69 1.00 12.03
CA SER A 305 -5.55 1.88 12.26
C SER A 305 -6.03 3.31 12.49
N GLY A 306 -5.73 3.87 13.67
CA GLY A 306 -6.24 5.17 14.07
C GLY A 306 -7.77 5.17 14.10
N ASN A 307 -8.39 6.05 13.32
CA ASN A 307 -9.83 6.15 13.13
C ASN A 307 -10.32 5.49 11.83
N SER A 308 -9.52 4.61 11.23
CA SER A 308 -9.84 3.94 9.97
C SER A 308 -9.95 2.44 10.19
N VAL A 309 -10.86 1.81 9.46
CA VAL A 309 -11.01 0.36 9.33
C VAL A 309 -10.93 0.00 7.86
N VAL A 310 -10.03 -0.91 7.51
CA VAL A 310 -9.86 -1.41 6.15
C VAL A 310 -10.42 -2.82 6.07
N PHE A 311 -11.39 -3.03 5.18
CA PHE A 311 -12.01 -4.34 4.94
C PHE A 311 -11.42 -5.02 3.71
N ASN A 312 -11.12 -6.30 3.83
CA ASN A 312 -10.75 -7.15 2.72
C ASN A 312 -11.98 -7.47 1.87
N ILE A 313 -12.02 -6.97 0.63
CA ILE A 313 -13.18 -7.10 -0.25
C ILE A 313 -13.53 -8.56 -0.59
N ASN A 314 -12.54 -9.46 -0.64
CA ASN A 314 -12.77 -10.87 -0.91
C ASN A 314 -13.50 -11.54 0.26
N PHE A 315 -13.11 -11.21 1.48
CA PHE A 315 -13.82 -11.65 2.68
C PHE A 315 -15.23 -11.03 2.73
N MET A 316 -15.35 -9.72 2.53
CA MET A 316 -16.65 -9.04 2.56
C MET A 316 -17.64 -9.62 1.55
N ARG A 317 -17.18 -9.99 0.34
CA ARG A 317 -18.03 -10.64 -0.67
C ARG A 317 -18.48 -12.03 -0.24
N ALA A 318 -17.59 -12.82 0.36
CA ALA A 318 -17.88 -14.18 0.80
C ALA A 318 -18.81 -14.21 2.03
N GLU A 319 -18.68 -13.23 2.93
CA GLU A 319 -19.26 -13.26 4.28
C GLU A 319 -20.42 -12.28 4.48
N LYS A 320 -21.07 -11.81 3.40
CA LYS A 320 -22.24 -10.90 3.49
C LYS A 320 -23.39 -11.44 4.35
N SER A 321 -23.55 -12.76 4.38
CA SER A 321 -24.57 -13.45 5.20
C SER A 321 -23.97 -14.15 6.42
N GLY A 322 -22.69 -13.93 6.68
CA GLY A 322 -21.93 -14.51 7.78
C GLY A 322 -21.20 -13.42 8.54
N GLU A 323 -19.87 -13.49 8.56
CA GLU A 323 -19.05 -12.75 9.51
C GLU A 323 -18.69 -11.30 9.12
N ALA A 324 -19.10 -10.81 7.95
CA ALA A 324 -18.67 -9.48 7.47
C ALA A 324 -19.01 -8.33 8.44
N ILE A 325 -20.23 -8.32 9.01
CA ILE A 325 -20.64 -7.28 9.96
C ILE A 325 -19.92 -7.47 11.31
N GLY A 326 -19.83 -8.71 11.79
CA GLY A 326 -19.11 -9.03 13.03
C GLY A 326 -17.63 -8.64 12.97
N ALA A 327 -16.97 -8.83 11.83
CA ALA A 327 -15.60 -8.34 11.60
C ALA A 327 -15.54 -6.81 11.74
N GLY A 328 -16.51 -6.07 11.20
CA GLY A 328 -16.60 -4.63 11.41
C GLY A 328 -16.76 -4.23 12.88
N ILE A 329 -17.58 -4.96 13.64
CA ILE A 329 -17.75 -4.76 15.09
C ILE A 329 -16.43 -4.98 15.82
N HIS A 330 -15.70 -6.05 15.50
CA HIS A 330 -14.39 -6.32 16.07
C HIS A 330 -13.42 -5.16 15.83
N GLU A 331 -13.31 -4.66 14.59
CA GLU A 331 -12.36 -3.58 14.27
C GLU A 331 -12.71 -2.23 14.92
N ILE A 332 -13.99 -1.87 15.04
CA ILE A 332 -14.34 -0.60 15.72
C ILE A 332 -14.05 -0.64 17.22
N VAL A 333 -13.93 -1.83 17.85
CA VAL A 333 -13.38 -1.95 19.21
C VAL A 333 -11.94 -1.46 19.25
N HIS A 334 -11.11 -1.85 18.28
CA HIS A 334 -9.73 -1.38 18.20
C HIS A 334 -9.62 0.13 17.93
N VAL A 335 -10.55 0.71 17.15
CA VAL A 335 -10.64 2.17 16.99
C VAL A 335 -10.86 2.87 18.34
N VAL A 336 -11.68 2.30 19.22
CA VAL A 336 -11.90 2.83 20.58
C VAL A 336 -10.69 2.56 21.48
N GLN A 337 -10.16 1.34 21.52
CA GLN A 337 -9.02 0.95 22.37
C GLN A 337 -7.74 1.75 22.07
N PHE A 338 -7.54 2.14 20.81
CA PHE A 338 -6.36 2.89 20.39
C PHE A 338 -6.68 4.33 19.97
N GLY A 339 -7.87 4.82 20.32
CA GLY A 339 -8.33 6.17 20.07
C GLY A 339 -7.53 7.25 20.82
N GLY A 340 -7.84 8.51 20.54
CA GLY A 340 -7.17 9.67 21.12
C GLY A 340 -6.24 10.39 20.14
N ASN A 341 -5.77 11.57 20.54
CA ASN A 341 -4.96 12.44 19.70
C ASN A 341 -3.49 11.94 19.57
N ARG A 342 -2.70 12.61 18.73
CA ARG A 342 -1.29 12.25 18.47
C ARG A 342 -0.42 12.24 19.72
N GLU A 343 -0.67 13.15 20.66
CA GLU A 343 0.07 13.24 21.93
C GLU A 343 -0.26 12.03 22.81
N GLN A 344 -1.54 11.71 22.96
CA GLN A 344 -2.01 10.53 23.71
C GLN A 344 -1.49 9.23 23.07
N ALA A 345 -1.46 9.16 21.74
CA ALA A 345 -0.87 8.04 21.02
C ALA A 345 0.65 7.91 21.26
N ALA A 346 1.36 9.02 21.44
CA ALA A 346 2.78 9.00 21.79
C ALA A 346 3.00 8.55 23.24
N GLU A 347 2.15 8.99 24.17
CA GLU A 347 2.23 8.57 25.58
C GLU A 347 1.96 7.07 25.74
N ARG A 348 0.95 6.52 25.05
CA ARG A 348 0.70 5.07 25.00
C ARG A 348 1.90 4.24 24.53
N LYS A 349 2.84 4.82 23.76
CA LYS A 349 4.06 4.11 23.33
C LYS A 349 5.08 3.98 24.46
N ARG A 350 4.93 4.72 25.56
CA ARG A 350 5.85 4.72 26.72
C ARG A 350 5.44 3.73 27.80
N VAL A 351 4.18 3.29 27.82
CA VAL A 351 3.67 2.30 28.78
C VAL A 351 3.82 0.87 28.24
N LYS A 352 3.85 -0.11 29.15
CA LYS A 352 3.87 -1.54 28.77
C LYS A 352 2.54 -1.92 28.15
N ARG A 353 2.55 -2.29 26.86
CA ARG A 353 1.35 -2.70 26.13
C ARG A 353 0.82 -4.05 26.64
N PRO A 354 -0.51 -4.25 26.62
CA PRO A 354 -1.07 -5.57 26.83
C PRO A 354 -0.59 -6.53 25.72
N PRO A 355 -0.45 -7.83 26.04
CA PRO A 355 -0.20 -8.85 25.02
C PRO A 355 -1.37 -8.92 24.04
N THR A 356 -1.11 -9.34 22.80
CA THR A 356 -2.11 -9.37 21.72
C THR A 356 -3.40 -10.07 22.11
N TRP A 357 -3.31 -11.19 22.85
CA TRP A 357 -4.49 -11.95 23.26
C TRP A 357 -5.47 -11.13 24.09
N VAL A 358 -5.00 -10.20 24.92
CA VAL A 358 -5.87 -9.30 25.69
C VAL A 358 -6.60 -8.35 24.75
N THR A 359 -5.87 -7.70 23.85
CA THR A 359 -6.44 -6.73 22.90
C THR A 359 -7.50 -7.39 22.01
N GLU A 360 -7.15 -8.51 21.37
CA GLU A 360 -8.04 -9.29 20.49
C GLU A 360 -9.22 -9.88 21.27
N GLY A 361 -8.97 -10.36 22.49
CA GLY A 361 -9.99 -10.94 23.35
C GLY A 361 -11.06 -9.95 23.78
N VAL A 362 -10.73 -8.67 24.01
CA VAL A 362 -11.72 -7.62 24.30
C VAL A 362 -12.64 -7.40 23.10
N ALA A 363 -12.07 -7.30 21.89
CA ALA A 363 -12.83 -7.15 20.66
C ALA A 363 -13.76 -8.35 20.42
N ASP A 364 -13.25 -9.58 20.60
CA ASP A 364 -14.04 -10.79 20.41
C ASP A 364 -15.04 -11.07 21.55
N TYR A 365 -14.80 -10.61 22.78
CA TYR A 365 -15.83 -10.62 23.81
C TYR A 365 -17.03 -9.76 23.40
N ILE A 366 -16.78 -8.49 23.03
CA ILE A 366 -17.84 -7.57 22.61
C ILE A 366 -18.59 -8.12 21.40
N ARG A 367 -17.88 -8.62 20.39
CA ARG A 367 -18.49 -9.23 19.22
C ARG A 367 -19.32 -10.46 19.58
N TRP A 368 -18.68 -11.51 20.10
CA TRP A 368 -19.30 -12.84 20.18
C TRP A 368 -20.25 -13.03 21.37
N PHE A 369 -20.16 -12.20 22.41
CA PHE A 369 -20.99 -12.36 23.61
C PHE A 369 -21.98 -11.22 23.82
N LEU A 370 -21.74 -10.03 23.26
CA LEU A 370 -22.67 -8.90 23.36
C LEU A 370 -23.41 -8.63 22.06
N TYR A 371 -22.71 -8.56 20.93
CA TYR A 371 -23.31 -8.24 19.63
C TYR A 371 -24.03 -9.44 18.99
N GLU A 372 -23.35 -10.57 18.86
CA GLU A 372 -23.87 -11.74 18.16
C GLU A 372 -23.81 -13.07 18.95
N PRO A 373 -24.24 -13.11 20.24
CA PRO A 373 -24.22 -14.33 21.05
C PRO A 373 -25.00 -15.50 20.45
N GLN A 374 -26.04 -15.21 19.65
CA GLN A 374 -26.83 -16.22 18.94
C GLN A 374 -26.02 -17.06 17.95
N SER A 375 -24.91 -16.53 17.43
CA SER A 375 -24.03 -17.24 16.51
C SER A 375 -23.26 -18.37 17.18
N LYS A 376 -23.04 -18.25 18.51
CA LYS A 376 -22.17 -19.11 19.31
C LYS A 376 -20.75 -19.23 18.73
N GLY A 377 -20.28 -18.24 17.97
CA GLY A 377 -19.02 -18.32 17.23
C GLY A 377 -17.77 -18.44 18.11
N ALA A 378 -17.88 -18.08 19.39
CA ALA A 378 -16.83 -18.24 20.40
C ALA A 378 -17.14 -19.32 21.46
N GLU A 379 -18.06 -20.25 21.19
CA GLU A 379 -18.31 -21.35 22.12
C GLU A 379 -17.14 -22.36 22.13
N ILE A 380 -16.66 -22.73 23.33
CA ILE A 380 -15.76 -23.88 23.50
C ILE A 380 -16.56 -25.16 23.31
N THR A 381 -16.10 -26.04 22.43
CA THR A 381 -16.78 -27.29 22.08
C THR A 381 -15.91 -28.49 22.44
N GLU A 382 -16.49 -29.69 22.43
CA GLU A 382 -15.74 -30.94 22.63
C GLU A 382 -14.55 -31.05 21.66
N ARG A 383 -14.66 -30.49 20.44
CA ARG A 383 -13.59 -30.53 19.43
C ARG A 383 -12.37 -29.69 19.79
N ASN A 384 -12.51 -28.64 20.59
CA ASN A 384 -11.41 -27.70 20.89
C ASN A 384 -11.06 -27.57 22.37
N VAL A 385 -11.91 -28.01 23.31
CA VAL A 385 -11.70 -27.82 24.76
C VAL A 385 -10.33 -28.29 25.25
N ARG A 386 -9.82 -29.40 24.70
CA ARG A 386 -8.51 -29.95 25.09
C ARG A 386 -7.35 -29.03 24.71
N ARG A 387 -7.41 -28.43 23.52
CA ARG A 387 -6.36 -27.54 22.99
C ARG A 387 -6.49 -26.09 23.42
N ALA A 388 -7.70 -25.67 23.82
CA ALA A 388 -7.99 -24.28 24.16
C ALA A 388 -7.16 -23.78 25.36
N LYS A 389 -6.61 -22.58 25.23
CA LYS A 389 -5.92 -21.82 26.26
C LYS A 389 -6.49 -20.40 26.34
N TYR A 390 -6.52 -19.82 27.53
CA TYR A 390 -7.10 -18.50 27.75
C TYR A 390 -6.39 -17.39 26.95
N ASP A 391 -5.12 -17.59 26.58
CA ASP A 391 -4.25 -16.66 25.86
C ASP A 391 -4.10 -17.00 24.36
N ASP A 392 -4.96 -17.85 23.80
CA ASP A 392 -4.97 -18.19 22.36
C ASP A 392 -5.56 -17.08 21.45
N SER A 393 -5.79 -15.88 21.99
CA SER A 393 -6.42 -14.72 21.34
C SER A 393 -7.86 -14.97 20.85
N TYR A 394 -8.46 -13.92 20.27
CA TYR A 394 -9.74 -13.98 19.55
C TYR A 394 -10.84 -14.70 20.35
N ARG A 395 -11.62 -15.55 19.68
CA ARG A 395 -12.78 -16.30 20.19
C ARG A 395 -12.50 -17.03 21.49
N VAL A 396 -11.33 -17.69 21.60
CA VAL A 396 -10.99 -18.49 22.77
C VAL A 396 -10.79 -17.58 23.98
N THR A 397 -10.03 -16.50 23.81
CA THR A 397 -9.88 -15.49 24.87
C THR A 397 -11.20 -14.79 25.16
N GLY A 398 -12.00 -14.42 24.15
CA GLY A 398 -13.32 -13.81 24.35
C GLY A 398 -14.23 -14.68 25.22
N ASN A 399 -14.18 -16.01 25.05
CA ASN A 399 -14.89 -16.97 25.90
C ASN A 399 -14.36 -16.98 27.34
N PHE A 400 -13.04 -16.96 27.50
CA PHE A 400 -12.42 -16.83 28.82
C PHE A 400 -12.85 -15.54 29.52
N PHE A 401 -12.87 -14.41 28.82
CA PHE A 401 -13.31 -13.13 29.36
C PHE A 401 -14.79 -13.13 29.76
N ASP A 402 -15.67 -13.71 28.95
CA ASP A 402 -17.07 -13.89 29.33
C ASP A 402 -17.22 -14.70 30.63
N TRP A 403 -16.42 -15.76 30.79
CA TRP A 403 -16.40 -16.55 32.02
C TRP A 403 -15.88 -15.75 33.22
N VAL A 404 -14.78 -14.99 33.07
CA VAL A 404 -14.26 -14.15 34.17
C VAL A 404 -15.29 -13.08 34.57
N ILE A 405 -15.97 -12.47 33.59
CA ILE A 405 -17.01 -11.45 33.85
C ILE A 405 -18.18 -12.02 34.65
N LYS A 406 -18.61 -13.24 34.32
CA LYS A 406 -19.73 -13.90 35.00
C LYS A 406 -19.40 -14.34 36.42
N ASN A 407 -18.14 -14.68 36.69
CA ASN A 407 -17.75 -15.35 37.94
C ASN A 407 -16.92 -14.47 38.89
N HIS A 408 -16.23 -13.44 38.39
CA HIS A 408 -15.22 -12.71 39.14
C HIS A 408 -15.32 -11.19 39.02
N GLU A 409 -15.24 -10.62 37.82
CA GLU A 409 -15.08 -9.17 37.63
C GLU A 409 -15.96 -8.63 36.49
N LYS A 410 -17.06 -7.96 36.84
CA LYS A 410 -18.04 -7.46 35.86
C LYS A 410 -17.51 -6.33 34.99
N ASP A 411 -16.56 -5.55 35.50
CA ASP A 411 -15.99 -4.38 34.80
C ASP A 411 -14.71 -4.73 34.02
N LEU A 412 -14.44 -6.02 33.78
CA LEU A 412 -13.18 -6.49 33.20
C LEU A 412 -12.82 -5.77 31.89
N MET A 413 -13.78 -5.56 30.99
CA MET A 413 -13.53 -4.91 29.70
C MET A 413 -13.01 -3.48 29.86
N ARG A 414 -13.62 -2.72 30.77
CA ARG A 414 -13.16 -1.37 31.11
C ARG A 414 -11.75 -1.40 31.70
N LYS A 415 -11.49 -2.31 32.65
CA LYS A 415 -10.18 -2.43 33.31
C LYS A 415 -9.06 -2.81 32.34
N LEU A 416 -9.31 -3.77 31.44
CA LEU A 416 -8.37 -4.16 30.39
C LEU A 416 -8.14 -3.02 29.38
N ASN A 417 -9.18 -2.26 29.05
CA ASN A 417 -9.01 -1.10 28.19
C ASN A 417 -8.14 -0.02 28.86
N VAL A 418 -8.42 0.33 30.12
CA VAL A 418 -7.60 1.29 30.89
C VAL A 418 -6.14 0.83 30.95
N ALA A 419 -5.88 -0.45 31.19
CA ALA A 419 -4.53 -1.01 31.20
C ALA A 419 -3.80 -0.88 29.84
N THR A 420 -4.53 -0.73 28.73
CA THR A 420 -3.95 -0.42 27.40
C THR A 420 -3.33 0.98 27.34
N HIS A 421 -3.83 1.89 28.18
CA HIS A 421 -3.40 3.29 28.23
C HIS A 421 -2.44 3.59 29.39
N GLU A 422 -2.60 2.92 30.52
CA GLU A 422 -1.85 3.19 31.74
C GLU A 422 -0.70 2.19 31.99
N GLY A 423 -0.73 1.06 31.30
CA GLY A 423 0.27 0.00 31.41
C GLY A 423 -0.32 -1.31 31.93
N TYR A 424 -0.02 -2.39 31.23
CA TYR A 424 -0.51 -3.72 31.56
C TYR A 424 0.50 -4.52 32.40
N SER A 425 0.00 -5.20 33.44
CA SER A 425 0.73 -6.20 34.20
C SER A 425 -0.17 -7.38 34.57
N GLU A 426 0.39 -8.59 34.66
CA GLU A 426 -0.40 -9.79 34.95
C GLU A 426 -0.90 -9.82 36.41
N GLU A 427 -0.23 -9.11 37.30
CA GLU A 427 -0.62 -8.95 38.70
C GLU A 427 -1.99 -8.28 38.87
N LEU A 428 -2.41 -7.48 37.87
CA LEU A 428 -3.73 -6.84 37.84
C LEU A 428 -4.87 -7.86 37.90
N TRP A 429 -4.69 -9.05 37.32
CA TRP A 429 -5.70 -10.12 37.39
C TRP A 429 -5.98 -10.53 38.83
N LYS A 430 -4.94 -10.67 39.65
CA LYS A 430 -5.08 -11.02 41.06
C LYS A 430 -5.68 -9.88 41.86
N GLU A 431 -5.31 -8.64 41.55
CA GLU A 431 -5.90 -7.45 42.18
C GLU A 431 -7.42 -7.39 41.91
N TRP A 432 -7.84 -7.63 40.67
CA TRP A 432 -9.24 -7.47 40.28
C TRP A 432 -10.13 -8.66 40.64
N THR A 433 -9.59 -9.89 40.59
CA THR A 433 -10.39 -11.11 40.71
C THR A 433 -10.11 -11.91 41.98
N GLY A 434 -9.02 -11.60 42.69
CA GLY A 434 -8.49 -12.38 43.81
C GLY A 434 -7.66 -13.60 43.39
N LYS A 435 -7.54 -13.91 42.10
CA LYS A 435 -6.83 -15.08 41.55
C LYS A 435 -5.79 -14.71 40.51
N THR A 436 -4.71 -15.48 40.40
CA THR A 436 -3.75 -15.29 39.30
C THR A 436 -4.38 -15.65 37.96
N LEU A 437 -3.77 -15.18 36.88
CA LEU A 437 -4.25 -15.49 35.54
C LEU A 437 -4.20 -17.00 35.24
N GLU A 438 -3.19 -17.71 35.74
CA GLU A 438 -3.08 -19.17 35.61
C GLU A 438 -4.21 -19.89 36.36
N GLU A 439 -4.54 -19.44 37.58
CA GLU A 439 -5.64 -20.00 38.37
C GLU A 439 -6.98 -19.80 37.65
N LEU A 440 -7.24 -18.59 37.14
CA LEU A 440 -8.44 -18.29 36.36
C LEU A 440 -8.52 -19.15 35.09
N GLY A 441 -7.41 -19.30 34.38
CA GLY A 441 -7.32 -20.11 33.17
C GLY A 441 -7.61 -21.59 33.44
N ALA A 442 -7.08 -22.14 34.54
CA ALA A 442 -7.35 -23.50 34.95
C ALA A 442 -8.83 -23.70 35.32
N ASP A 443 -9.41 -22.78 36.10
CA ASP A 443 -10.81 -22.86 36.51
C ASP A 443 -11.77 -22.73 35.33
N TRP A 444 -11.51 -21.81 34.39
CA TRP A 444 -12.26 -21.67 33.16
C TRP A 444 -12.22 -22.95 32.31
N LYS A 445 -11.05 -23.56 32.19
CA LYS A 445 -10.87 -24.79 31.42
C LYS A 445 -11.65 -25.93 32.05
N LYS A 446 -11.53 -26.10 33.36
CA LYS A 446 -12.30 -27.07 34.15
C LYS A 446 -13.82 -26.84 34.01
N ALA A 447 -14.30 -25.60 34.12
CA ALA A 447 -15.71 -25.27 33.96
C ALA A 447 -16.24 -25.67 32.56
N ASN A 448 -15.42 -25.55 31.51
CA ASN A 448 -15.79 -26.01 30.18
C ASN A 448 -15.82 -27.54 30.06
N PHE A 449 -14.88 -28.26 30.68
CA PHE A 449 -14.94 -29.73 30.74
C PHE A 449 -16.20 -30.21 31.46
N GLU A 450 -16.54 -29.62 32.60
CA GLU A 450 -17.74 -29.94 33.37
C GLU A 450 -19.02 -29.67 32.58
N ARG A 451 -19.13 -28.50 31.92
CA ARG A 451 -20.27 -28.16 31.05
C ARG A 451 -20.46 -29.15 29.90
N LEU A 452 -19.37 -29.70 29.37
CA LEU A 452 -19.38 -30.67 28.28
C LEU A 452 -19.54 -32.13 28.76
N GLY A 453 -19.57 -32.38 30.07
CA GLY A 453 -19.63 -33.74 30.63
C GLY A 453 -18.37 -34.57 30.38
N LEU A 454 -17.22 -33.91 30.21
CA LEU A 454 -15.94 -34.53 29.89
C LEU A 454 -15.02 -34.58 31.12
N LYS A 455 -14.12 -35.57 31.14
CA LYS A 455 -12.98 -35.58 32.06
C LYS A 455 -11.81 -34.83 31.41
N GLU A 456 -11.21 -33.94 32.20
CA GLU A 456 -10.05 -33.12 31.82
C GLU A 456 -8.89 -33.98 31.34
#